data_AF-A0A5B7IXA8-F1
#
_entry.id   AF-A0A5B7IXA8-F1
#
_cell.length_a   1.000
_cell.length_b   1.000
_cell.length_c   1.000
_cell.angle_alpha   90.00
_cell.angle_beta   90.00
_cell.angle_gamma   90.00
#
_symmetry.space_group_name_H-M   'P 1'
#
loop_
_entity.id
_entity.type
_entity.pdbx_description
1 polymer ?
#
loop_
_entity_poly.entity_id
_entity_poly.type
_entity_poly.pdbx_seq_one_letter_code
_entity_poly.pdbx_strand_id
1 'polypeptide(L)'
;MMDSTSHRSVLLQMVRARAWWTAWWAASLWVAAGSPVSSGRDKLLYIMMDGLRWDYVDQQDATVLPGFNRILSEGVRAKWTNPLFPSISYPTWTSLATGLHAENHNIVGNYFYDAAAGDYFSLFDADATGKPKWWTAEPIWTTAEKNGLRTAQYLWSRCDVPIDGVTTDFCEHFIKIPGKEIFATNIQRALQKFDEGFDFVQVRYSRFCSSYWSLQSNKAIYE
;
A
#
# COMPACT_ATOMS: atom_id res chain seq x y z
N MET A 1 36.32 17.43 74.13
CA MET A 1 34.96 17.76 74.65
C MET A 1 34.30 18.65 73.61
N MET A 2 33.09 18.29 73.20
CA MET A 2 32.48 18.58 71.90
C MET A 2 32.18 20.06 71.61
N ASP A 3 32.34 20.37 70.32
CA ASP A 3 32.10 21.60 69.57
C ASP A 3 30.58 21.82 69.32
N SER A 4 30.07 23.04 69.54
CA SER A 4 28.66 23.41 69.32
C SER A 4 28.47 24.50 68.25
N THR A 5 29.40 24.61 67.30
CA THR A 5 29.38 25.66 66.27
C THR A 5 28.68 25.26 64.97
N SER A 6 27.93 24.15 64.94
CA SER A 6 27.41 23.54 63.69
C SER A 6 25.95 23.84 63.32
N HIS A 7 25.17 24.55 64.14
CA HIS A 7 23.71 24.64 63.90
C HIS A 7 23.17 25.99 63.38
N ARG A 8 24.02 26.99 63.13
CA ARG A 8 23.55 28.30 62.63
C ARG A 8 23.89 28.62 61.17
N SER A 9 24.61 27.76 60.44
CA SER A 9 24.98 28.03 59.03
C SER A 9 24.09 27.35 57.99
N VAL A 10 23.21 26.41 58.37
CA VAL A 10 22.39 25.65 57.41
C VAL A 10 21.09 26.37 57.04
N LEU A 11 20.54 27.22 57.92
CA LEU A 11 19.28 27.93 57.63
C LEU A 11 19.43 29.17 56.71
N LEU A 12 20.66 29.69 56.52
CA LEU A 12 20.89 30.88 55.69
C LEU A 12 21.30 30.54 54.24
N GLN A 13 21.48 29.26 53.90
CA GLN A 13 21.72 28.82 52.51
C GLN A 13 20.43 28.39 51.79
N MET A 14 19.30 28.25 52.48
CA MET A 14 18.03 27.83 51.86
C MET A 14 17.16 28.97 51.30
N VAL A 15 17.56 30.24 51.43
CA VAL A 15 16.78 31.39 50.92
C VAL A 15 17.35 31.98 49.61
N ARG A 16 18.48 31.46 49.10
CA ARG A 16 19.08 31.91 47.82
C ARG A 16 19.02 30.91 46.66
N ALA A 17 18.25 29.82 46.80
CA ALA A 17 18.08 28.81 45.75
C ALA A 17 16.65 28.77 45.18
N ARG A 18 15.92 29.90 45.23
CA ARG A 18 14.54 30.01 44.73
C ARG A 18 14.40 31.17 43.74
N ALA A 19 15.30 31.24 42.77
CA ALA A 19 15.25 32.23 41.69
C ALA A 19 15.88 31.76 40.36
N TRP A 20 16.13 30.46 40.19
CA TRP A 20 16.76 29.90 38.98
C TRP A 20 16.01 28.68 38.40
N TRP A 21 14.74 28.51 38.75
CA TRP A 21 13.91 27.38 38.29
C TRP A 21 12.69 27.80 37.44
N THR A 22 12.71 28.99 36.85
CA THR A 22 11.62 29.48 35.96
C THR A 22 12.08 29.80 34.53
N ALA A 23 13.30 29.43 34.14
CA ALA A 23 13.86 29.76 32.82
C ALA A 23 14.15 28.55 31.90
N TRP A 24 13.69 27.35 32.26
CA TRP A 24 13.90 26.12 31.46
C TRP A 24 12.61 25.38 31.09
N TRP A 25 11.46 26.05 31.13
CA TRP A 25 10.16 25.51 30.66
C TRP A 25 9.47 26.39 29.62
N ALA A 26 10.21 27.30 28.98
CA ALA A 26 9.69 28.18 27.92
C ALA A 26 10.42 28.07 26.57
N ALA A 27 11.34 27.11 26.41
CA ALA A 27 12.16 26.97 25.19
C ALA A 27 12.02 25.60 24.47
N SER A 28 11.03 24.79 24.82
CA SER A 28 10.78 23.49 24.15
C SER A 28 9.31 23.26 23.79
N LEU A 29 8.54 24.34 23.63
CA LEU A 29 7.23 24.34 22.98
C LEU A 29 7.30 24.95 21.57
N TRP A 30 8.41 24.72 20.87
CA TRP A 30 8.31 24.46 19.42
C TRP A 30 8.00 22.97 19.25
N VAL A 31 6.82 22.57 19.73
CA VAL A 31 6.11 21.49 19.04
C VAL A 31 5.95 22.05 17.64
N ALA A 32 6.60 21.41 16.67
CA ALA A 32 6.42 21.69 15.27
C ALA A 32 4.93 21.95 15.07
N ALA A 33 4.58 23.18 14.68
CA ALA A 33 3.26 23.45 14.17
C ALA A 33 3.11 22.47 13.02
N GLY A 34 2.45 21.34 13.29
CA GLY A 34 2.05 20.41 12.26
C GLY A 34 1.36 21.28 11.24
N SER A 35 1.78 21.12 9.98
CA SER A 35 1.07 21.67 8.83
C SER A 35 -0.42 21.58 9.11
N PRO A 36 -1.23 22.62 8.82
CA PRO A 36 -2.66 22.56 9.08
C PRO A 36 -3.16 21.24 8.52
N VAL A 37 -3.63 20.35 9.41
CA VAL A 37 -4.29 19.11 9.00
C VAL A 37 -5.39 19.59 8.09
N SER A 38 -5.28 19.29 6.81
CA SER A 38 -6.28 19.69 5.84
C SER A 38 -7.61 19.23 6.40
N SER A 39 -8.62 20.08 6.43
CA SER A 39 -9.96 19.72 6.91
C SER A 39 -10.68 18.71 5.99
N GLY A 40 -9.95 18.07 5.06
CA GLY A 40 -10.39 16.98 4.22
C GLY A 40 -9.91 15.63 4.76
N ARG A 41 -10.66 14.57 4.44
CA ARG A 41 -10.25 13.19 4.73
C ARG A 41 -8.94 12.88 4.01
N ASP A 42 -8.04 12.16 4.69
CA ASP A 42 -6.81 11.66 4.08
C ASP A 42 -7.14 10.77 2.88
N LYS A 43 -6.38 10.96 1.79
CA LYS A 43 -6.56 10.25 0.52
C LYS A 43 -5.56 9.11 0.41
N LEU A 44 -5.98 7.99 -0.15
CA LEU A 44 -5.12 6.81 -0.35
C LEU A 44 -4.90 6.56 -1.85
N LEU A 45 -3.64 6.63 -2.29
CA LEU A 45 -3.20 6.11 -3.58
C LEU A 45 -2.47 4.78 -3.38
N TYR A 46 -3.05 3.70 -3.91
CA TYR A 46 -2.45 2.37 -3.87
C TYR A 46 -1.85 1.99 -5.23
N ILE A 47 -0.54 1.81 -5.28
CA ILE A 47 0.18 1.45 -6.49
C ILE A 47 0.63 -0.01 -6.39
N MET A 48 0.04 -0.88 -7.20
CA MET A 48 0.41 -2.29 -7.32
C MET A 48 1.38 -2.47 -8.49
N MET A 49 2.57 -3.01 -8.21
CA MET A 49 3.60 -3.28 -9.22
C MET A 49 3.88 -4.79 -9.29
N ASP A 50 3.28 -5.45 -10.27
CA ASP A 50 3.31 -6.91 -10.42
C ASP A 50 4.67 -7.40 -10.92
N GLY A 51 5.28 -8.31 -10.16
CA GLY A 51 6.61 -8.87 -10.39
C GLY A 51 7.78 -7.98 -9.94
N LEU A 52 7.54 -6.90 -9.19
CA LEU A 52 8.61 -6.09 -8.61
C LEU A 52 9.21 -6.80 -7.38
N ARG A 53 10.31 -7.53 -7.57
CA ARG A 53 11.02 -8.20 -6.46
C ARG A 53 11.65 -7.17 -5.52
N TRP A 54 11.76 -7.52 -4.25
CA TRP A 54 12.17 -6.62 -3.16
C TRP A 54 13.55 -5.96 -3.35
N ASP A 55 14.46 -6.59 -4.10
CA ASP A 55 15.84 -6.14 -4.34
C ASP A 55 16.05 -5.45 -5.70
N TYR A 56 15.03 -5.41 -6.57
CA TYR A 56 15.20 -4.83 -7.91
C TYR A 56 15.56 -3.36 -7.87
N VAL A 57 14.99 -2.60 -6.93
CA VAL A 57 15.28 -1.17 -6.77
C VAL A 57 16.74 -0.96 -6.34
N ASP A 58 17.26 -1.82 -5.46
CA ASP A 58 18.63 -1.71 -4.93
C ASP A 58 19.70 -2.08 -5.96
N GLN A 59 19.32 -2.86 -6.98
CA GLN A 59 20.21 -3.25 -8.09
C GLN A 59 20.30 -2.19 -9.19
N GLN A 60 19.46 -1.15 -9.16
CA GLN A 60 19.51 -0.07 -10.15
C GLN A 60 20.37 1.09 -9.65
N ASP A 61 21.01 1.80 -10.57
CA ASP A 61 21.63 3.08 -10.26
C ASP A 61 20.57 4.10 -9.82
N ALA A 62 20.92 4.96 -8.86
CA ALA A 62 20.00 5.94 -8.29
C ALA A 62 19.43 6.93 -9.33
N THR A 63 20.13 7.14 -10.44
CA THR A 63 19.68 7.99 -11.54
C THR A 63 18.57 7.35 -12.39
N VAL A 64 18.42 6.02 -12.35
CA VAL A 64 17.43 5.28 -13.15
C VAL A 64 16.02 5.42 -12.57
N LEU A 65 15.90 5.40 -11.24
CA LEU A 65 14.63 5.40 -10.52
C LEU A 65 14.53 6.54 -9.48
N PRO A 66 14.65 7.82 -9.89
CA PRO A 66 14.71 8.94 -8.95
C PRO A 66 13.44 9.07 -8.08
N GLY A 67 12.27 8.71 -8.63
CA GLY A 67 11.01 8.71 -7.88
C GLY A 67 10.99 7.67 -6.75
N PHE A 68 11.51 6.47 -6.99
CA PHE A 68 11.64 5.46 -5.93
C PHE A 68 12.58 5.94 -4.84
N ASN A 69 13.74 6.49 -5.20
CA ASN A 69 14.69 6.98 -4.20
C ASN A 69 14.06 8.00 -3.28
N ARG A 70 13.25 8.92 -3.83
CA ARG A 70 12.51 9.89 -3.03
C ARG A 70 11.48 9.23 -2.11
N ILE A 71 10.66 8.30 -2.62
CA ILE A 71 9.68 7.55 -1.81
C ILE A 71 10.38 6.80 -0.68
N LEU A 72 11.56 6.22 -0.95
CA LEU A 72 12.34 5.48 0.03
C LEU A 72 13.01 6.38 1.07
N SER A 73 13.46 7.57 0.69
CA SER A 73 14.09 8.52 1.62
C SER A 73 13.09 9.29 2.49
N GLU A 74 11.88 9.54 1.96
CA GLU A 74 10.83 10.30 2.64
C GLU A 74 9.76 9.41 3.29
N GLY A 75 9.77 8.10 3.00
CA GLY A 75 8.76 7.14 3.43
C GLY A 75 9.30 6.01 4.29
N VAL A 76 8.52 4.94 4.37
CA VAL A 76 8.85 3.73 5.13
C VAL A 76 8.91 2.54 4.17
N ARG A 77 9.97 1.72 4.30
CA ARG A 77 10.17 0.51 3.50
C ARG A 77 10.40 -0.69 4.40
N ALA A 78 9.66 -1.78 4.13
CA ALA A 78 10.01 -3.10 4.64
C ALA A 78 11.21 -3.69 3.88
N LYS A 79 12.08 -4.42 4.57
CA LYS A 79 13.27 -5.05 3.95
C LYS A 79 12.89 -6.03 2.82
N TRP A 80 11.84 -6.81 3.05
CA TRP A 80 11.13 -7.63 2.07
C TRP A 80 9.74 -7.96 2.62
N THR A 81 8.88 -8.53 1.77
CA THR A 81 7.60 -9.12 2.16
C THR A 81 7.66 -10.63 1.93
N ASN A 82 7.02 -11.41 2.81
CA ASN A 82 6.82 -12.83 2.54
C ASN A 82 5.53 -12.98 1.73
N PRO A 83 5.58 -13.42 0.46
CA PRO A 83 4.37 -13.57 -0.32
C PRO A 83 3.54 -14.75 0.18
N LEU A 84 2.24 -14.71 -0.13
CA LEU A 84 1.36 -15.88 -0.05
C LEU A 84 1.95 -17.03 -0.90
N PHE A 85 1.77 -18.27 -0.45
CA PHE A 85 1.89 -19.45 -1.31
C PHE A 85 0.52 -19.86 -1.92
N PRO A 86 0.42 -20.10 -3.24
CA PRO A 86 1.47 -19.92 -4.25
C PRO A 86 1.73 -18.43 -4.54
N SER A 87 2.99 -18.06 -4.74
CA SER A 87 3.43 -16.66 -4.96
C SER A 87 3.18 -16.24 -6.42
N ILE A 88 1.92 -16.25 -6.82
CA ILE A 88 1.44 -15.95 -8.16
C ILE A 88 0.32 -14.90 -8.12
N SER A 89 0.07 -14.30 -9.27
CA SER A 89 -0.72 -13.08 -9.46
C SER A 89 -2.06 -13.03 -8.72
N TYR A 90 -3.12 -13.66 -9.25
CA TYR A 90 -4.49 -13.52 -8.72
C TYR A 90 -4.62 -13.88 -7.23
N PRO A 91 -4.01 -14.98 -6.74
CA PRO A 91 -4.00 -15.27 -5.31
C PRO A 91 -3.40 -14.14 -4.49
N THR A 92 -2.17 -13.70 -4.82
CA THR A 92 -1.47 -12.65 -4.07
C THR A 92 -2.21 -11.30 -4.11
N TRP A 93 -2.75 -10.94 -5.28
CA TRP A 93 -3.55 -9.73 -5.46
C TRP A 93 -4.80 -9.74 -4.58
N THR A 94 -5.48 -10.88 -4.49
CA THR A 94 -6.69 -11.04 -3.68
C THR A 94 -6.34 -11.03 -2.19
N SER A 95 -5.23 -11.66 -1.78
CA SER A 95 -4.76 -11.60 -0.40
C SER A 95 -4.42 -10.18 0.05
N LEU A 96 -3.77 -9.38 -0.80
CA LEU A 96 -3.45 -7.98 -0.49
C LEU A 96 -4.69 -7.09 -0.40
N ALA A 97 -5.72 -7.38 -1.20
CA ALA A 97 -6.98 -6.63 -1.17
C ALA A 97 -7.88 -7.00 0.02
N THR A 98 -7.83 -8.24 0.49
CA THR A 98 -8.80 -8.79 1.47
C THR A 98 -8.18 -9.08 2.85
N GLY A 99 -6.86 -9.18 2.94
CA GLY A 99 -6.16 -9.64 4.14
C GLY A 99 -6.26 -11.14 4.41
N LEU A 100 -6.82 -11.93 3.49
CA LEU A 100 -7.05 -13.37 3.66
C LEU A 100 -6.02 -14.23 2.93
N HIS A 101 -5.83 -15.46 3.40
CA HIS A 101 -5.10 -16.49 2.65
C HIS A 101 -5.94 -17.05 1.49
N ALA A 102 -5.26 -17.68 0.52
CA ALA A 102 -5.89 -18.23 -0.69
C ALA A 102 -7.01 -19.23 -0.42
N GLU A 103 -6.85 -20.06 0.61
CA GLU A 103 -7.86 -21.01 1.07
C GLU A 103 -9.13 -20.33 1.62
N ASN A 104 -9.03 -19.08 2.08
CA ASN A 104 -10.13 -18.34 2.70
C ASN A 104 -10.81 -17.37 1.72
N HIS A 105 -10.09 -16.88 0.70
CA HIS A 105 -10.64 -16.02 -0.35
C HIS A 105 -10.93 -16.76 -1.67
N ASN A 106 -10.82 -18.10 -1.70
CA ASN A 106 -11.15 -19.01 -2.81
C ASN A 106 -10.35 -18.88 -4.13
N ILE A 107 -9.62 -17.79 -4.33
CA ILE A 107 -8.71 -17.61 -5.47
C ILE A 107 -7.37 -18.33 -5.21
N VAL A 108 -7.32 -19.63 -5.50
CA VAL A 108 -6.16 -20.49 -5.19
C VAL A 108 -5.07 -20.54 -6.27
N GLY A 109 -5.38 -20.06 -7.48
CA GLY A 109 -4.41 -20.01 -8.57
C GLY A 109 -4.78 -19.05 -9.68
N ASN A 110 -3.85 -18.85 -10.62
CA ASN A 110 -4.15 -18.17 -11.90
C ASN A 110 -4.97 -19.06 -12.84
N TYR A 111 -4.87 -20.37 -12.66
CA TYR A 111 -5.60 -21.40 -13.38
C TYR A 111 -5.96 -22.50 -12.39
N PHE A 112 -7.24 -22.81 -12.23
CA PHE A 112 -7.70 -23.92 -11.40
C PHE A 112 -9.09 -24.38 -11.82
N TYR A 113 -9.47 -25.58 -11.36
CA TYR A 113 -10.73 -26.22 -11.68
C TYR A 113 -11.49 -26.55 -10.41
N ASP A 114 -12.77 -26.24 -10.38
CA ASP A 114 -13.72 -26.65 -9.35
C ASP A 114 -14.48 -27.89 -9.84
N ALA A 115 -14.11 -29.04 -9.30
CA ALA A 115 -14.70 -30.33 -9.67
C ALA A 115 -16.16 -30.47 -9.22
N ALA A 116 -16.58 -29.77 -8.16
CA ALA A 116 -17.96 -29.85 -7.68
C ALA A 116 -18.91 -29.05 -8.59
N ALA A 117 -18.46 -27.88 -9.08
CA ALA A 117 -19.23 -27.05 -10.01
C ALA A 117 -19.01 -27.40 -11.49
N GLY A 118 -18.00 -28.21 -11.80
CA GLY A 118 -17.67 -28.59 -13.17
C GLY A 118 -17.11 -27.44 -14.01
N ASP A 119 -16.37 -26.51 -13.41
CA ASP A 119 -16.07 -25.21 -14.00
C ASP A 119 -14.65 -24.74 -13.64
N TYR A 120 -14.10 -23.82 -14.43
CA TYR A 120 -12.70 -23.39 -14.31
C TYR A 120 -12.55 -21.88 -14.10
N PHE A 121 -11.40 -21.52 -13.52
CA PHE A 121 -10.88 -20.17 -13.45
C PHE A 121 -9.64 -20.08 -14.33
N SER A 122 -9.54 -19.07 -15.19
CA SER A 122 -8.42 -18.91 -16.13
C SER A 122 -8.05 -17.44 -16.31
N LEU A 123 -6.80 -17.09 -16.01
CA LEU A 123 -6.30 -15.70 -15.93
C LEU A 123 -6.66 -14.80 -17.12
N PHE A 124 -6.71 -15.34 -18.34
CA PHE A 124 -6.98 -14.59 -19.57
C PHE A 124 -8.40 -14.79 -20.12
N ASP A 125 -9.25 -15.52 -19.40
CA ASP A 125 -10.65 -15.75 -19.75
C ASP A 125 -11.51 -14.83 -18.89
N ALA A 126 -12.09 -13.82 -19.55
CA ALA A 126 -12.84 -12.80 -18.86
C ALA A 126 -14.17 -13.33 -18.30
N ASP A 127 -14.80 -14.25 -19.01
CA ASP A 127 -16.08 -14.83 -18.62
C ASP A 127 -15.89 -15.82 -17.47
N ALA A 128 -14.83 -16.63 -17.52
CA ALA A 128 -14.49 -17.55 -16.44
C ALA A 128 -14.19 -16.83 -15.13
N THR A 129 -13.36 -15.78 -15.19
CA THR A 129 -12.93 -15.06 -13.98
C THR A 129 -13.96 -14.05 -13.47
N GLY A 130 -14.92 -13.62 -14.28
CA GLY A 130 -16.00 -12.71 -13.87
C GLY A 130 -17.11 -13.36 -13.04
N LYS A 131 -17.14 -14.69 -12.92
CA LYS A 131 -18.23 -15.40 -12.20
C LYS A 131 -18.19 -15.06 -10.70
N PRO A 132 -19.28 -14.54 -10.11
CA PRO A 132 -19.31 -14.14 -8.68
C PRO A 132 -18.96 -15.26 -7.71
N LYS A 133 -19.19 -16.53 -8.06
CA LYS A 133 -18.89 -17.68 -7.22
C LYS A 133 -17.43 -17.77 -6.76
N TRP A 134 -16.50 -17.18 -7.52
CA TRP A 134 -15.07 -17.16 -7.17
C TRP A 134 -14.72 -16.09 -6.15
N TRP A 135 -15.55 -15.04 -6.05
CA TRP A 135 -15.25 -13.82 -5.31
C TRP A 135 -16.16 -13.75 -4.08
N THR A 136 -15.71 -14.35 -2.99
CA THR A 136 -16.48 -14.46 -1.74
C THR A 136 -15.92 -13.61 -0.60
N ALA A 137 -14.72 -13.05 -0.77
CA ALA A 137 -14.05 -12.24 0.22
C ALA A 137 -14.22 -10.75 -0.08
N GLU A 138 -14.45 -9.95 0.96
CA GLU A 138 -14.59 -8.50 0.84
C GLU A 138 -13.23 -7.82 0.63
N PRO A 139 -13.00 -7.14 -0.50
CA PRO A 139 -11.80 -6.36 -0.71
C PRO A 139 -11.91 -4.95 -0.10
N ILE A 140 -10.76 -4.33 0.17
CA ILE A 140 -10.65 -3.01 0.80
C ILE A 140 -11.45 -1.91 0.11
N TRP A 141 -11.63 -1.95 -1.22
CA TRP A 141 -12.48 -0.97 -1.91
C TRP A 141 -13.96 -1.17 -1.60
N THR A 142 -14.44 -2.40 -1.49
CA THR A 142 -15.82 -2.67 -1.07
C THR A 142 -16.04 -2.21 0.37
N THR A 143 -15.07 -2.46 1.27
CA THR A 143 -15.12 -1.94 2.65
C THR A 143 -15.19 -0.42 2.68
N ALA A 144 -14.40 0.26 1.85
CA ALA A 144 -14.40 1.72 1.75
C ALA A 144 -15.75 2.26 1.25
N GLU A 145 -16.32 1.69 0.18
CA GLU A 145 -17.64 2.07 -0.35
C GLU A 145 -18.77 1.87 0.68
N LYS A 146 -18.75 0.74 1.41
CA LYS A 146 -19.69 0.48 2.52
C LYS A 146 -19.61 1.52 3.64
N ASN A 147 -18.47 2.20 3.78
CA ASN A 147 -18.24 3.27 4.75
C ASN A 147 -18.40 4.69 4.15
N GLY A 148 -18.97 4.81 2.96
CA GLY A 148 -19.26 6.09 2.31
C GLY A 148 -18.00 6.79 1.77
N LEU A 149 -16.95 6.04 1.46
CA LEU A 149 -15.75 6.52 0.78
C LEU A 149 -15.80 6.13 -0.69
N ARG A 150 -15.54 7.07 -1.58
CA ARG A 150 -15.60 6.83 -3.02
C ARG A 150 -14.30 6.21 -3.52
N THR A 151 -14.39 5.12 -4.28
CA THR A 151 -13.22 4.36 -4.73
C THR A 151 -13.08 4.32 -6.24
N ALA A 152 -11.84 4.32 -6.73
CA ALA A 152 -11.54 4.15 -8.16
C ALA A 152 -10.46 3.11 -8.37
N GLN A 153 -10.68 2.22 -9.34
CA GLN A 153 -9.81 1.09 -9.66
C GLN A 153 -9.33 1.18 -11.11
N TYR A 154 -8.02 1.32 -11.31
CA TYR A 154 -7.38 1.36 -12.62
C TYR A 154 -6.65 0.06 -12.94
N LEU A 155 -7.02 -0.53 -14.08
CA LEU A 155 -6.42 -1.74 -14.64
C LEU A 155 -6.47 -2.94 -13.70
N TRP A 156 -7.39 -2.96 -12.73
CA TRP A 156 -7.60 -4.12 -11.87
C TRP A 156 -8.54 -5.09 -12.56
N SER A 157 -8.14 -6.36 -12.68
CA SER A 157 -8.81 -7.30 -13.58
C SER A 157 -10.27 -7.61 -13.19
N ARG A 158 -10.67 -7.36 -11.94
CA ARG A 158 -11.97 -7.76 -11.38
C ARG A 158 -12.63 -6.73 -10.45
N CYS A 159 -12.45 -5.44 -10.72
CA CYS A 159 -13.16 -4.38 -9.97
C CYS A 159 -14.67 -4.32 -10.28
N ASP A 160 -15.11 -5.04 -11.31
CA ASP A 160 -16.46 -5.12 -11.86
C ASP A 160 -17.36 -6.17 -11.19
N VAL A 161 -16.79 -7.06 -10.38
CA VAL A 161 -17.57 -8.10 -9.70
C VAL A 161 -18.13 -7.53 -8.39
N PRO A 162 -19.47 -7.45 -8.21
CA PRO A 162 -20.06 -6.98 -6.97
C PRO A 162 -19.82 -7.96 -5.83
N ILE A 163 -19.49 -7.44 -4.64
CA ILE A 163 -19.43 -8.18 -3.38
C ILE A 163 -20.49 -7.59 -2.46
N ASP A 164 -21.44 -8.42 -2.02
CA ASP A 164 -22.64 -7.98 -1.28
C ASP A 164 -23.43 -6.86 -1.98
N GLY A 165 -23.47 -6.89 -3.31
CA GLY A 165 -24.14 -5.86 -4.12
C GLY A 165 -23.39 -4.53 -4.20
N VAL A 166 -22.17 -4.45 -3.68
CA VAL A 166 -21.33 -3.24 -3.70
C VAL A 166 -20.18 -3.41 -4.69
N THR A 167 -19.99 -2.42 -5.55
CA THR A 167 -18.86 -2.26 -6.47
C THR A 167 -18.15 -0.94 -6.21
N THR A 168 -16.95 -0.79 -6.77
CA THR A 168 -16.26 0.50 -6.81
C THR A 168 -17.05 1.52 -7.65
N ASP A 169 -17.00 2.80 -7.26
CA ASP A 169 -17.59 3.92 -8.02
C ASP A 169 -17.01 4.05 -9.44
N PHE A 170 -15.74 3.70 -9.63
CA PHE A 170 -15.09 3.71 -10.95
C PHE A 170 -14.23 2.46 -11.14
N CYS A 171 -14.50 1.69 -12.21
CA CYS A 171 -13.74 0.52 -12.59
C CYS A 171 -13.25 0.64 -14.03
N GLU A 172 -11.93 0.64 -14.22
CA GLU A 172 -11.29 0.47 -15.52
C GLU A 172 -10.70 -0.93 -15.60
N HIS A 173 -11.30 -1.77 -16.44
CA HIS A 173 -10.84 -3.15 -16.63
C HIS A 173 -9.39 -3.21 -17.13
N PHE A 174 -8.73 -4.33 -16.83
CA PHE A 174 -7.43 -4.59 -17.40
C PHE A 174 -7.49 -4.67 -18.92
N ILE A 175 -6.71 -3.81 -19.55
CA ILE A 175 -6.32 -3.90 -20.95
C ILE A 175 -4.82 -4.11 -21.03
N LYS A 176 -4.39 -5.09 -21.81
CA LYS A 176 -2.97 -5.35 -22.06
C LYS A 176 -2.42 -4.24 -22.96
N ILE A 177 -1.99 -3.13 -22.35
CA ILE A 177 -1.33 -2.05 -23.07
C ILE A 177 0.18 -2.13 -22.86
N PRO A 178 0.99 -2.24 -23.93
CA PRO A 178 2.43 -2.12 -23.83
C PRO A 178 2.84 -0.66 -23.59
N GLY A 179 3.85 -0.43 -22.75
CA GLY A 179 4.48 0.89 -22.60
C GLY A 179 4.65 1.34 -21.14
N LYS A 180 5.67 2.15 -20.89
CA LYS A 180 5.88 2.83 -19.59
C LYS A 180 5.02 4.09 -19.49
N GLU A 181 4.65 4.63 -20.64
CA GLU A 181 3.87 5.85 -20.84
C GLU A 181 2.45 5.69 -20.30
N ILE A 182 1.90 4.47 -20.40
CA ILE A 182 0.59 4.13 -19.84
C ILE A 182 0.58 4.25 -18.32
N PHE A 183 1.69 3.91 -17.65
CA PHE A 183 1.76 3.96 -16.20
C PHE A 183 1.74 5.40 -15.71
N ALA A 184 2.57 6.28 -16.29
CA ALA A 184 2.58 7.69 -15.95
C ALA A 184 1.21 8.34 -16.19
N THR A 185 0.57 8.00 -17.31
CA THR A 185 -0.78 8.48 -17.65
C THR A 185 -1.81 8.01 -16.62
N ASN A 186 -1.77 6.73 -16.22
CA ASN A 186 -2.71 6.19 -15.24
C ASN A 186 -2.49 6.76 -13.84
N ILE A 187 -1.24 7.05 -13.46
CA ILE A 187 -0.97 7.78 -12.21
C ILE A 187 -1.53 9.20 -12.28
N GLN A 188 -1.35 9.92 -13.38
CA GLN A 188 -1.92 11.26 -13.53
C GLN A 188 -3.45 11.24 -13.47
N ARG A 189 -4.10 10.30 -14.16
CA ARG A 189 -5.55 10.09 -14.11
C ARG A 189 -6.02 9.72 -12.69
N ALA A 190 -5.26 8.87 -11.99
CA ALA A 190 -5.55 8.51 -10.61
C ALA A 190 -5.45 9.71 -9.66
N LEU A 191 -4.49 10.62 -9.87
CA LEU A 191 -4.40 11.84 -9.09
C LEU A 191 -5.59 12.78 -9.37
N GLN A 192 -6.01 12.90 -10.62
CA GLN A 192 -7.20 13.68 -11.00
C GLN A 192 -8.48 13.18 -10.33
N LYS A 193 -8.59 11.87 -10.05
CA LYS A 193 -9.73 11.33 -9.30
C LYS A 193 -9.86 11.91 -7.90
N PHE A 194 -8.77 12.30 -7.25
CA PHE A 194 -8.86 12.97 -5.95
C PHE A 194 -9.52 14.35 -6.08
N ASP A 195 -9.30 15.07 -7.18
CA ASP A 195 -9.97 16.34 -7.47
C ASP A 195 -11.47 16.15 -7.77
N GLU A 196 -11.85 14.98 -8.31
CA GLU A 196 -13.24 14.57 -8.50
C GLU A 196 -13.92 14.09 -7.20
N GLY A 197 -13.21 14.13 -6.06
CA GLY A 197 -13.74 13.77 -4.75
C GLY A 197 -13.66 12.28 -4.40
N PHE A 198 -12.85 11.49 -5.10
CA PHE A 198 -12.55 10.11 -4.68
C PHE A 198 -11.66 10.11 -3.44
N ASP A 199 -11.78 9.08 -2.60
CA ASP A 199 -11.01 8.93 -1.35
C ASP A 199 -9.90 7.88 -1.47
N PHE A 200 -10.14 6.83 -2.25
CA PHE A 200 -9.21 5.73 -2.45
C PHE A 200 -9.08 5.40 -3.94
N VAL A 201 -7.86 5.48 -4.47
CA VAL A 201 -7.58 5.16 -5.87
C VAL A 201 -6.48 4.12 -5.95
N GLN A 202 -6.71 3.06 -6.72
CA GLN A 202 -5.78 1.96 -6.92
C GLN A 202 -5.35 1.88 -8.39
N VAL A 203 -4.05 1.70 -8.61
CA VAL A 203 -3.44 1.62 -9.95
C VAL A 203 -2.55 0.39 -10.03
N ARG A 204 -2.76 -0.45 -11.04
CA ARG A 204 -1.90 -1.61 -11.30
C ARG A 204 -0.93 -1.38 -12.46
N TYR A 205 0.29 -1.89 -12.31
CA TYR A 205 1.34 -1.94 -13.33
C TYR A 205 1.94 -3.35 -13.44
N SER A 206 2.02 -3.91 -14.65
CA SER A 206 2.33 -5.34 -14.86
C SER A 206 3.57 -5.64 -15.71
N ARG A 207 4.44 -4.65 -15.96
CA ARG A 207 5.57 -4.84 -16.87
C ARG A 207 6.68 -5.73 -16.31
N PHE A 208 6.97 -5.69 -15.00
CA PHE A 208 8.09 -6.46 -14.43
C PHE A 208 7.86 -7.97 -14.58
N CYS A 209 6.65 -8.43 -14.26
CA CYS A 209 6.24 -9.82 -14.51
C CYS A 209 6.39 -10.20 -16.00
N SER A 210 5.90 -9.36 -16.92
CA SER A 210 5.94 -9.65 -18.36
C SER A 210 7.38 -9.75 -18.91
N SER A 211 8.27 -8.85 -18.47
CA SER A 211 9.68 -8.87 -18.86
C SER A 211 10.43 -10.07 -18.28
N TYR A 212 10.14 -10.46 -17.04
CA TYR A 212 10.73 -11.65 -16.43
C TYR A 212 10.37 -12.92 -17.20
N TRP A 213 9.08 -13.11 -17.52
CA TRP A 213 8.63 -14.26 -18.31
C TRP A 213 9.23 -14.27 -19.72
N SER A 214 9.34 -13.12 -20.38
CA SER A 214 9.99 -13.03 -21.69
C SER A 214 11.48 -13.44 -21.63
N LEU A 215 12.17 -13.12 -20.54
CA LEU A 215 13.56 -13.54 -20.34
C LEU A 215 13.66 -15.04 -20.05
N GLN A 216 12.75 -15.59 -19.26
CA GLN A 216 12.72 -17.03 -18.98
C GLN A 216 12.34 -17.86 -20.20
N SER A 217 11.33 -17.45 -20.96
CA SER A 217 10.93 -18.13 -22.20
C SER A 217 12.06 -18.14 -23.22
N ASN A 218 12.82 -17.04 -23.32
CA ASN A 218 13.99 -16.99 -24.19
C ASN A 218 15.13 -17.89 -23.70
N LYS A 219 15.32 -18.06 -22.39
CA LYS A 219 16.30 -19.02 -21.86
C LYS A 219 15.90 -20.47 -22.12
N ALA A 220 14.61 -20.81 -22.01
CA ALA A 220 14.09 -22.16 -22.24
C ALA A 220 14.10 -22.60 -23.71
N ILE A 221 14.39 -21.70 -24.67
CA ILE A 221 14.52 -22.03 -26.10
C ILE A 221 15.98 -22.39 -26.46
N TYR A 222 16.94 -22.16 -25.57
CA TYR A 222 18.37 -22.42 -25.80
C TYR A 222 18.96 -23.52 -24.89
N GLU A 223 18.11 -24.31 -24.22
CA GLU A 223 18.47 -25.56 -23.52
C GLU A 223 17.77 -26.74 -24.18
#